data_AF-A0A8S0TGA7-F1
#
_entry.id   AF-A0A8S0TGA7-F1
#
_cell.length_a   1.000
_cell.length_b   1.000
_cell.length_c   1.000
_cell.angle_alpha   90.00
_cell.angle_beta   90.00
_cell.angle_gamma   90.00
#
_symmetry.space_group_name_H-M   'P 1'
#
loop_
_entity.id
_entity.type
_entity.pdbx_description
1 polymer ?
#
loop_
_entity_poly.entity_id
_entity_poly.type
_entity_poly.pdbx_seq_one_letter_code
_entity_poly.pdbx_strand_id
1 'polypeptide(L)'
;MTKGQFEVDVVCAQGLRMDHETATGIYVKLHLRGRSRGNKRKTRIVQPCESPSFKQTVRYDASLVDNKLLEVSVWLKQGSYRGKQAIGSTDVRLSSLDLAQPQFSWYSLRSMDNVSSSSVDE
;
A
#
# COMPACT_ATOMS: atom_id res chain seq x y z
N MET A 1 -12.24 3.68 -24.80
CA MET A 1 -12.47 3.72 -23.34
C MET A 1 -12.67 2.30 -22.86
N THR A 2 -11.65 1.66 -22.32
CA THR A 2 -11.77 0.32 -21.72
C THR A 2 -12.51 0.45 -20.39
N LYS A 3 -13.78 -0.01 -20.35
CA LYS A 3 -14.57 -0.17 -19.13
C LYS A 3 -14.06 -1.39 -18.35
N GLY A 4 -12.85 -1.31 -17.81
CA GLY A 4 -12.22 -2.38 -17.05
C GLY A 4 -11.93 -1.96 -15.61
N GLN A 5 -11.77 -2.94 -14.72
CA GLN A 5 -11.23 -2.71 -13.38
C GLN A 5 -9.83 -3.30 -13.30
N PHE A 6 -8.92 -2.58 -12.67
CA PHE A 6 -7.63 -3.11 -12.24
C PHE A 6 -7.74 -3.48 -10.76
N GLU A 7 -7.51 -4.76 -10.47
CA GLU A 7 -7.62 -5.32 -9.13
C GLU A 7 -6.22 -5.62 -8.57
N VAL A 8 -6.00 -5.24 -7.31
CA VAL A 8 -4.78 -5.57 -6.57
C VAL A 8 -5.16 -6.36 -5.33
N ASP A 9 -4.75 -7.62 -5.29
CA ASP A 9 -4.93 -8.48 -4.13
C ASP A 9 -3.77 -8.31 -3.15
N VAL A 10 -4.05 -7.65 -2.03
CA VAL A 10 -3.10 -7.55 -0.92
C VAL A 10 -3.31 -8.76 -0.03
N VAL A 11 -2.42 -9.75 -0.12
CA VAL A 11 -2.54 -11.02 0.60
C VAL A 11 -1.98 -10.90 2.01
N CYS A 12 -0.67 -10.73 2.15
CA CYS A 12 0.02 -10.64 3.43
C CYS A 12 1.34 -9.88 3.30
N ALA A 13 1.93 -9.54 4.45
CA ALA A 13 3.32 -9.14 4.57
C ALA A 13 4.01 -10.05 5.59
N GLN A 14 5.33 -10.15 5.54
CA GLN A 14 6.13 -11.00 6.43
C GLN A 14 7.46 -10.33 6.76
N GLY A 15 8.03 -10.67 7.92
CA GLY A 15 9.34 -10.16 8.36
C GLY A 15 9.35 -8.64 8.62
N LEU A 16 8.20 -8.06 8.99
CA LEU A 16 8.12 -6.64 9.27
C LEU A 16 8.77 -6.30 10.60
N ARG A 17 9.67 -5.30 10.60
CA ARG A 17 10.21 -4.72 11.83
C ARG A 17 9.29 -3.59 12.29
N MET A 18 8.74 -3.70 13.50
CA MET A 18 7.84 -2.69 14.06
C MET A 18 8.04 -2.46 15.55
N ASP A 19 7.74 -1.24 15.99
CA ASP A 19 7.55 -0.95 17.41
C ASP A 19 6.11 -1.33 17.79
N HIS A 20 5.99 -2.38 18.62
CA HIS A 20 4.70 -2.89 19.07
C HIS A 20 4.07 -2.04 20.18
N GLU A 21 4.86 -1.29 20.94
CA GLU A 21 4.36 -0.62 22.15
C GLU A 21 3.31 0.45 21.82
N THR A 22 3.44 1.06 20.65
CA THR A 22 2.60 2.19 20.25
C THR A 22 1.61 1.85 19.12
N ALA A 23 1.71 0.66 18.54
CA ALA A 23 0.92 0.25 17.38
C ALA A 23 -0.50 -0.22 17.78
N THR A 24 -1.51 0.43 17.22
CA THR A 24 -2.94 0.09 17.39
C THR A 24 -3.53 -0.62 16.16
N GLY A 25 -2.77 -0.73 15.08
CA GLY A 25 -3.22 -1.36 13.85
C GLY A 25 -2.18 -1.27 12.74
N ILE A 26 -2.30 -2.14 11.74
CA ILE A 26 -1.47 -2.15 10.53
C ILE A 26 -2.34 -2.20 9.28
N TYR A 27 -1.92 -1.51 8.22
CA TYR A 27 -2.60 -1.52 6.94
C TYR A 27 -1.63 -1.29 5.78
N VAL A 28 -2.05 -1.65 4.57
CA VAL A 28 -1.32 -1.36 3.33
C VAL A 28 -1.99 -0.20 2.63
N LYS A 29 -1.20 0.76 2.15
CA LYS A 29 -1.62 1.88 1.32
C LYS A 29 -1.09 1.64 -0.09
N LEU A 30 -1.96 1.86 -1.06
CA LEU A 30 -1.68 1.73 -2.48
C LEU A 30 -1.84 3.10 -3.13
N HIS A 31 -0.84 3.55 -3.86
CA HIS A 31 -0.83 4.85 -4.52
C HIS A 31 -0.38 4.74 -5.96
N LEU A 32 -1.30 4.96 -6.90
CA LEU A 32 -0.96 5.17 -8.31
C LEU A 32 -0.29 6.53 -8.47
N ARG A 33 1.02 6.54 -8.78
CA ARG A 33 1.80 7.77 -8.99
C ARG A 33 1.20 8.58 -10.13
N GLY A 34 0.90 9.85 -9.86
CA GLY A 34 0.27 10.77 -10.82
C GLY A 34 -0.67 11.78 -10.13
N ARG A 35 -1.25 12.67 -10.93
CA ARG A 35 -2.13 13.77 -10.46
C ARG A 35 -3.63 13.43 -10.47
N SER A 36 -4.01 12.18 -10.75
CA SER A 36 -5.41 11.78 -10.87
C SER A 36 -6.11 11.69 -9.50
N ARG A 37 -7.35 12.17 -9.42
CA ARG A 37 -8.22 11.95 -8.25
C ARG A 37 -8.47 10.45 -8.06
N GLY A 38 -8.54 9.99 -6.82
CA GLY A 38 -8.81 8.58 -6.50
C GLY A 38 -7.63 7.62 -6.68
N ASN A 39 -6.42 8.14 -6.87
CA ASN A 39 -5.19 7.36 -7.03
C ASN A 39 -4.69 6.66 -5.74
N LYS A 40 -5.17 7.10 -4.57
CA LYS A 40 -4.83 6.53 -3.27
C LYS A 40 -5.96 5.61 -2.77
N ARG A 41 -5.58 4.43 -2.31
CA ARG A 41 -6.45 3.44 -1.64
C ARG A 41 -5.69 2.85 -0.45
N LYS A 42 -6.41 2.18 0.44
CA LYS A 42 -5.81 1.42 1.55
C LYS A 42 -6.64 0.19 1.88
N THR A 43 -6.00 -0.79 2.48
CA THR A 43 -6.69 -1.93 3.08
C THR A 43 -7.43 -1.53 4.34
N ARG A 44 -8.25 -2.45 4.85
CA ARG A 44 -8.71 -2.45 6.24
C ARG A 44 -7.50 -2.52 7.16
N ILE A 45 -7.71 -2.02 8.37
CA ILE A 45 -6.73 -2.09 9.44
C ILE A 45 -6.88 -3.45 10.11
N VAL A 46 -5.78 -4.16 10.29
CA VAL A 46 -5.71 -5.43 11.02
C VAL A 46 -4.85 -5.28 12.26
N GLN A 47 -4.86 -6.29 13.13
CA GLN A 47 -4.02 -6.32 14.32
C GLN A 47 -2.53 -6.27 13.93
N PRO A 48 -1.71 -5.44 14.60
CA PRO A 48 -0.29 -5.34 14.28
C PRO A 48 0.45 -6.62 14.70
N CYS A 49 1.17 -7.22 13.75
CA CYS A 49 2.09 -8.33 13.97
C CYS A 49 3.15 -8.33 12.85
N GLU A 50 4.26 -9.05 13.02
CA GLU A 50 5.35 -9.10 12.03
C GLU A 50 4.96 -9.76 10.70
N SER A 51 3.85 -10.52 10.70
CA SER A 51 3.35 -11.25 9.53
C SER A 51 1.82 -11.08 9.34
N PRO A 52 1.34 -9.85 9.03
CA PRO A 52 -0.08 -9.56 8.96
C PRO A 52 -0.70 -10.15 7.68
N SER A 53 -1.93 -10.65 7.80
CA SER A 53 -2.74 -11.12 6.68
C SER A 53 -3.85 -10.10 6.38
N PHE A 54 -3.86 -9.54 5.17
CA PHE A 54 -4.85 -8.56 4.72
C PHE A 54 -5.98 -9.21 3.90
N LYS A 55 -5.63 -10.16 3.02
CA LYS A 55 -6.55 -10.89 2.12
C LYS A 55 -7.64 -9.99 1.54
N GLN A 56 -7.22 -8.87 0.96
CA GLN A 56 -8.13 -7.84 0.48
C GLN A 56 -7.83 -7.41 -0.95
N THR A 57 -8.87 -7.41 -1.78
CA THR A 57 -8.86 -6.82 -3.12
C THR A 57 -9.10 -5.32 -3.07
N VAL A 58 -8.22 -4.57 -3.71
CA VAL A 58 -8.32 -3.11 -3.91
C VAL A 58 -8.53 -2.83 -5.39
N ARG A 59 -9.54 -2.02 -5.72
CA ARG A 59 -9.96 -1.78 -7.11
C ARG A 59 -9.69 -0.37 -7.58
N TYR A 60 -9.22 -0.26 -8.83
CA TYR A 60 -9.04 0.96 -9.59
C TYR A 60 -9.77 0.87 -10.93
N ASP A 61 -10.07 2.02 -11.51
CA ASP A 61 -10.49 2.09 -12.91
C ASP A 61 -9.28 1.77 -13.80
N ALA A 62 -9.44 0.85 -14.77
CA ALA A 62 -8.36 0.45 -15.66
C ALA A 62 -7.83 1.61 -16.53
N SER A 63 -8.64 2.64 -16.78
CA SER A 63 -8.18 3.84 -17.49
C SER A 63 -7.13 4.65 -16.72
N LEU A 64 -7.00 4.43 -15.40
CA LEU A 64 -6.08 5.16 -14.55
C LEU A 64 -4.69 4.51 -14.45
N VAL A 65 -4.53 3.25 -14.89
CA VAL A 65 -3.33 2.44 -14.57
C VAL A 65 -2.29 2.39 -15.67
N ASP A 66 -2.65 2.79 -16.89
CA ASP A 66 -1.75 2.69 -18.04
C ASP A 66 -0.44 3.48 -17.82
N ASN A 67 0.68 2.78 -18.02
CA ASN A 67 2.04 3.27 -17.79
C ASN A 67 2.27 3.94 -16.43
N LYS A 68 1.57 3.49 -15.37
CA LYS A 68 1.75 4.00 -14.01
C LYS A 68 2.70 3.16 -13.16
N LEU A 69 3.22 3.84 -12.14
CA LEU A 69 3.94 3.22 -11.03
C LEU A 69 3.00 3.14 -9.84
N LEU A 70 2.79 1.94 -9.30
CA LEU A 70 2.00 1.70 -8.11
C LEU A 70 2.95 1.64 -6.90
N GLU A 71 2.93 2.66 -6.06
CA GLU A 71 3.61 2.60 -4.76
C GLU A 71 2.75 1.81 -3.78
N VAL A 72 3.30 0.74 -3.22
CA VAL A 72 2.69 -0.07 -2.17
C VAL A 72 3.50 0.15 -0.89
N SER A 73 2.84 0.64 0.16
CA SER A 73 3.48 0.98 1.44
C SER A 73 2.74 0.38 2.62
N VAL A 74 3.49 -0.12 3.61
CA VAL A 74 2.94 -0.68 4.84
C VAL A 74 3.04 0.35 5.96
N TRP A 75 1.95 0.53 6.71
CA TRP A 75 1.82 1.58 7.73
C TRP A 75 1.29 1.02 9.04
N LEU A 76 1.90 1.47 10.14
CA LEU A 76 1.36 1.34 11.49
C LEU A 76 0.49 2.54 11.80
N LYS A 77 -0.72 2.26 12.29
CA LYS A 77 -1.55 3.24 12.98
C LYS A 77 -1.10 3.24 14.44
N GLN A 78 -0.54 4.34 14.91
CA GLN A 78 -0.23 4.51 16.32
C GLN A 78 -1.42 5.15 17.04
N GLY A 79 -1.42 5.14 18.38
CA GLY A 79 -2.47 5.77 19.18
C GLY A 79 -2.70 7.25 18.81
N SER A 80 -3.82 7.81 19.26
CA SER A 80 -4.42 9.08 18.78
C SER A 80 -3.46 10.28 18.68
N TYR A 81 -2.35 10.29 19.41
CA TYR A 81 -1.40 11.40 19.46
C TYR A 81 -0.08 11.17 18.69
N ARG A 82 0.22 9.93 18.26
CA ARG A 82 1.49 9.59 17.59
C ARG A 82 1.37 9.45 16.06
N GLY A 83 0.14 9.46 15.53
CA GLY A 83 -0.09 9.50 14.09
C GLY A 83 0.13 8.15 13.42
N LYS A 84 0.86 8.14 12.30
CA LYS A 84 1.11 6.95 11.47
C LYS A 84 2.59 6.82 11.21
N GLN A 85 3.11 5.61 11.32
CA GLN A 85 4.50 5.29 10.98
C GLN A 85 4.54 4.42 9.74
N ALA A 86 5.33 4.82 8.74
CA ALA A 86 5.64 3.96 7.61
C ALA A 86 6.65 2.89 8.03
N ILE A 87 6.41 1.63 7.68
CA ILE A 87 7.37 0.53 7.88
C ILE A 87 8.28 0.42 6.65
N GLY A 88 7.67 0.47 5.47
CA GLY A 88 8.42 0.37 4.22
C GLY A 88 7.52 0.42 3.00
N SER A 89 8.15 0.57 1.83
CA SER A 89 7.46 0.63 0.54
C SER A 89 8.21 -0.07 -0.57
N THR A 90 7.46 -0.40 -1.60
CA THR A 90 7.97 -0.85 -2.87
C THR A 90 7.19 -0.18 -3.99
N ASP A 91 7.82 -0.06 -5.14
CA ASP A 91 7.20 0.49 -6.34
C ASP A 91 7.03 -0.63 -7.37
N VAL A 92 5.79 -0.85 -7.81
CA VAL A 92 5.45 -1.84 -8.84
C VAL A 92 5.17 -1.11 -10.14
N ARG A 93 6.00 -1.37 -11.16
CA ARG A 93 5.80 -0.79 -12.50
C ARG A 93 4.73 -1.61 -13.22
N LEU A 94 3.56 -1.01 -13.45
CA LEU A 94 2.44 -1.73 -14.05
C LEU A 94 2.69 -2.06 -15.53
N SER A 95 3.48 -1.25 -16.23
CA SER A 95 3.85 -1.50 -17.63
C SER A 95 4.82 -2.67 -17.83
N SER A 96 5.44 -3.20 -16.77
CA SER A 96 6.28 -4.40 -16.87
C SER A 96 5.52 -5.70 -16.54
N LEU A 97 4.22 -5.62 -16.23
CA LEU A 97 3.39 -6.77 -15.93
C LEU A 97 2.46 -7.07 -17.10
N ASP A 98 2.23 -8.36 -17.37
CA ASP A 98 1.13 -8.76 -18.25
C ASP A 98 -0.19 -8.70 -17.47
N LEU A 99 -0.88 -7.57 -17.59
CA LEU A 99 -2.15 -7.30 -16.92
C LEU A 99 -3.34 -8.03 -17.56
N ALA A 100 -3.14 -8.76 -18.67
CA ALA A 100 -4.19 -9.62 -19.23
C ALA A 100 -4.37 -10.91 -18.42
N GLN A 101 -3.40 -11.23 -17.55
CA GLN A 101 -3.42 -12.42 -16.70
C GLN A 101 -3.21 -12.06 -15.23
N PRO A 102 -3.76 -12.84 -14.28
CA PRO A 102 -3.44 -12.69 -12.87
C PRO A 102 -1.94 -12.88 -12.59
N GLN A 103 -1.33 -11.92 -11.89
CA GLN A 103 0.08 -11.96 -11.52
C GLN A 103 0.21 -12.11 -10.00
N PHE A 104 1.07 -13.04 -9.54
CA PHE A 104 1.34 -13.28 -8.13
C PHE A 104 2.84 -13.22 -7.88
N SER A 105 3.28 -12.33 -6.98
CA SER A 105 4.70 -12.17 -6.67
C SER A 105 4.90 -11.57 -5.28
N TRP A 106 6.02 -11.94 -4.66
CA TRP A 106 6.53 -11.27 -3.47
C TRP A 106 7.31 -10.02 -3.88
N TYR A 107 7.14 -8.94 -3.11
CA TYR A 107 7.88 -7.70 -3.32
C TYR A 107 8.64 -7.34 -2.04
N SER A 108 9.94 -7.09 -2.17
CA SER A 108 10.77 -6.63 -1.05
C SER A 108 10.42 -5.19 -0.71
N LEU A 109 10.19 -4.92 0.57
CA LEU A 109 9.96 -3.57 1.07
C LEU A 109 11.30 -2.87 1.32
N ARG A 110 11.44 -1.66 0.82
CA ARG A 110 12.51 -0.74 1.23
C ARG A 110 12.13 -0.10 2.56
N SER A 111 13.07 -0.05 3.50
CA SER A 111 12.86 0.62 4.78
C SER A 111 12.51 2.09 4.55
N MET A 112 11.50 2.58 5.26
CA MET A 112 11.20 4.01 5.33
C MET A 112 11.42 4.47 6.77
N ASP A 113 12.69 4.49 7.18
CA ASP A 113 13.10 4.98 8.49
C ASP A 113 12.72 6.46 8.62
N ASN A 114 11.72 6.71 9.48
CA ASN A 114 11.24 7.99 10.00
C ASN A 114 11.37 9.22 9.08
N VAL A 115 10.77 9.17 7.89
CA VAL A 115 10.32 10.41 7.25
C VAL A 115 9.05 10.84 7.99
N SER A 116 9.26 11.60 9.08
CA SER A 116 8.22 12.30 9.80
C SER A 116 7.31 12.99 8.79
N SER A 117 6.10 12.45 8.63
CA SER A 117 5.10 13.05 7.75
C SER A 117 4.59 14.31 8.46
N SER A 118 5.26 15.43 8.22
CA SER A 118 4.63 16.75 8.29
C SER A 118 3.57 16.79 7.19
N SER A 119 2.41 16.20 7.47
CA SER A 119 1.17 16.52 6.77
C SER A 119 0.77 17.92 7.22
N VAL A 120 1.26 18.93 6.49
CA VAL A 120 0.55 20.20 6.38
C VAL A 120 -0.51 19.94 5.32
N ASP A 121 -1.72 19.62 5.78
CA ASP A 121 -2.91 19.70 4.96
C ASP A 121 -3.30 21.20 4.92
N GLU A 122 -3.17 21.82 3.75
CA GLU A 122 -3.76 23.12 3.41
C GLU A 122 -4.91 22.91 2.42
#